data_AF-A0A7Y1SW50-F1
#
_entry.id   AF-A0A7Y1SW50-F1
#
_cell.length_a   1.000
_cell.length_b   1.000
_cell.length_c   1.000
_cell.angle_alpha   90.00
_cell.angle_beta   90.00
_cell.angle_gamma   90.00
#
_symmetry.space_group_name_H-M   'P 1'
#
loop_
_entity.id
_entity.type
_entity.pdbx_description
1 polymer ?
#
loop_
_entity_poly.entity_id
_entity_poly.type
_entity_poly.pdbx_seq_one_letter_code
_entity_poly.pdbx_strand_id
1 'polypeptide(L)' 'MSGRPVLGAVSGLFLGLFVAVLLQQYGIRPLDTFSVIGIPIIGLVVGLLFSMWAPFGRR' A
#
# COMPACT_ATOMS: atom_id res chain seq x y z
N MET A 1 -22.70 8.26 -1.58
CA MET A 1 -21.77 8.08 -2.72
C MET A 1 -20.76 7.03 -2.28
N SER A 2 -20.76 5.89 -2.96
CA SER A 2 -19.97 4.68 -2.65
C SER A 2 -18.57 5.02 -2.14
N GLY A 3 -18.25 4.61 -0.90
CA GLY A 3 -16.86 4.54 -0.46
C GLY A 3 -16.12 3.74 -1.53
N ARG A 4 -14.97 4.22 -2.01
CA ARG A 4 -14.26 3.60 -3.14
C ARG A 4 -13.17 2.68 -2.57
N PRO A 5 -13.48 1.44 -2.13
CA PRO A 5 -12.47 0.50 -1.62
C PRO A 5 -11.42 0.21 -2.68
N VAL A 6 -11.80 0.32 -3.96
CA VAL A 6 -10.89 0.26 -5.11
C VAL A 6 -9.79 1.32 -5.00
N LEU A 7 -10.11 2.56 -4.62
CA LEU A 7 -9.08 3.59 -4.46
C LEU A 7 -8.13 3.29 -3.30
N GLY A 8 -8.64 2.69 -2.22
CA GLY A 8 -7.80 2.26 -1.08
C GLY A 8 -6.89 1.08 -1.42
N ALA A 9 -7.40 0.11 -2.19
CA ALA A 9 -6.60 -1.01 -2.68
C ALA A 9 -5.49 -0.52 -3.61
N VAL A 10 -5.82 0.37 -4.54
CA VAL A 10 -4.87 0.97 -5.49
C VAL A 10 -3.82 1.79 -4.75
N SER A 11 -4.24 2.67 -3.83
CA SER A 11 -3.29 3.48 -3.06
C SER A 11 -2.38 2.64 -2.17
N GLY A 12 -2.92 1.59 -1.54
CA GLY A 12 -2.14 0.65 -0.74
C GLY A 12 -1.09 -0.11 -1.55
N LEU A 13 -1.46 -0.63 -2.72
CA LEU A 13 -0.54 -1.33 -3.62
C LEU A 13 0.62 -0.42 -4.04
N PHE A 14 0.30 0.79 -4.51
CA PHE A 14 1.33 1.75 -4.94
C PHE A 14 2.21 2.19 -3.79
N LEU A 15 1.64 2.42 -2.60
CA LEU A 15 2.41 2.75 -1.41
C LEU A 15 3.45 1.67 -1.11
N GLY A 16 3.04 0.41 -1.04
CA GLY A 16 3.96 -0.69 -0.76
C GLY A 16 5.04 -0.85 -1.84
N LEU A 17 4.67 -0.69 -3.11
CA LEU A 17 5.64 -0.72 -4.21
C LEU A 17 6.67 0.41 -4.13
N PHE A 18 6.23 1.65 -3.85
CA PHE A 18 7.15 2.77 -3.67
C PHE A 18 8.08 2.58 -2.48
N VAL A 19 7.58 2.08 -1.35
CA VAL A 19 8.42 1.78 -0.19
C VAL A 19 9.50 0.76 -0.53
N ALA A 20 9.16 -0.31 -1.26
CA ALA A 20 10.14 -1.31 -1.68
C ALA A 20 11.26 -0.70 -2.52
N VAL A 21 10.90 0.08 -3.55
CA VAL A 21 11.87 0.76 -4.42
C VAL A 21 12.71 1.77 -3.65
N LEU A 22 12.11 2.50 -2.72
CA LEU A 22 12.81 3.52 -1.93
C LEU A 22 13.84 2.86 -0.99
N LEU A 23 13.48 1.77 -0.31
CA LEU A 23 14.43 1.01 0.53
C LEU A 23 15.63 0.49 -0.27
N GLN A 24 15.42 0.08 -1.52
CA GLN A 24 16.49 -0.30 -2.43
C GLN A 24 17.35 0.90 -2.83
N GLN A 25 16.74 2.00 -3.28
CA GLN A 25 17.44 3.16 -3.82
C GLN A 25 18.39 3.79 -2.80
N TYR A 26 18.00 3.79 -1.53
CA TYR A 26 18.80 4.34 -0.42
C TYR A 26 19.69 3.29 0.26
N GLY A 27 19.77 2.07 -0.29
CA GLY A 27 20.62 1.00 0.24
C GLY A 27 20.26 0.52 1.64
N ILE A 28 19.07 0.90 2.14
CA ILE A 28 18.59 0.49 3.47
C ILE A 28 18.34 -1.02 3.48
N ARG A 29 17.77 -1.55 2.39
CA ARG A 29 17.56 -2.98 2.21
C ARG A 29 17.64 -3.34 0.71
N PRO A 30 18.41 -4.38 0.32
CA PRO A 30 18.42 -4.84 -1.05
C PRO A 30 17.05 -5.35 -1.47
N LEU A 31 16.71 -5.14 -2.74
CA LEU A 31 15.46 -5.60 -3.32
C LEU A 31 15.55 -7.12 -3.58
N ASP A 32 14.99 -7.90 -2.67
CA ASP A 32 14.87 -9.35 -2.75
C ASP A 32 13.42 -9.79 -3.05
N THR A 33 13.21 -11.05 -3.38
CA THR A 33 11.87 -11.58 -3.72
C THR A 33 10.84 -11.28 -2.63
N PHE A 34 11.25 -11.33 -1.36
CA PHE A 34 10.37 -11.05 -0.23
C PHE A 34 9.99 -9.57 -0.11
N SER A 35 10.90 -8.64 -0.36
CA SER A 35 10.61 -7.21 -0.31
C SER A 35 9.86 -6.71 -1.54
N VAL A 36 10.18 -7.22 -2.74
CA VAL A 36 9.46 -6.91 -3.99
C VAL A 36 8.00 -7.33 -3.91
N ILE A 37 7.70 -8.48 -3.31
CA ILE A 37 6.34 -9.02 -3.27
C ILE A 37 5.65 -8.67 -1.96
N GLY A 38 6.34 -8.85 -0.84
CA GLY A 38 5.77 -8.69 0.50
C GLY A 38 5.39 -7.25 0.83
N ILE A 39 6.22 -6.26 0.48
CA ILE A 39 5.94 -4.86 0.81
C ILE A 39 4.70 -4.35 0.05
N PRO A 40 4.54 -4.59 -1.28
CA PRO A 40 3.28 -4.28 -1.98
C PRO A 40 2.05 -4.97 -1.39
N ILE A 41 2.16 -6.24 -1.00
CA ILE A 41 1.04 -6.97 -0.38
C ILE A 41 0.65 -6.32 0.95
N ILE A 42 1.63 -6.04 1.81
CA ILE A 42 1.41 -5.36 3.09
C ILE A 42 0.78 -3.98 2.84
N GLY A 43 1.32 -3.21 1.89
CA GLY A 43 0.77 -1.92 1.49
C GLY A 43 -0.69 -2.02 1.04
N LEU A 44 -1.02 -3.02 0.22
CA LEU A 44 -2.38 -3.28 -0.25
C LEU A 44 -3.32 -3.61 0.92
N VAL A 45 -2.93 -4.51 1.82
CA VAL A 45 -3.71 -4.87 3.02
C VAL A 45 -3.94 -3.64 3.88
N VAL A 46 -2.91 -2.83 4.09
CA VAL A 46 -2.98 -1.58 4.85
C VAL A 46 -3.93 -0.58 4.18
N GLY A 47 -3.84 -0.40 2.86
CA GLY A 47 -4.72 0.48 2.10
C GLY A 47 -6.18 0.01 2.11
N LEU A 48 -6.41 -1.30 2.08
CA LEU A 48 -7.73 -1.90 2.26
C LEU A 48 -8.28 -1.65 3.66
N LEU A 49 -7.49 -1.94 4.71
CA LEU A 49 -7.89 -1.71 6.10
C LEU A 49 -8.21 -0.23 6.33
N PHE A 50 -7.37 0.68 5.84
CA PHE A 50 -7.66 2.11 5.89
C PHE A 50 -8.89 2.50 5.10
N SER A 51 -9.18 1.87 3.96
CA SER A 51 -10.43 2.14 3.23
C SER A 51 -11.67 1.66 3.97
N MET A 52 -11.56 0.59 4.76
CA MET A 52 -12.63 0.07 5.61
C MET A 52 -12.82 0.92 6.86
N TRP A 53 -11.74 1.50 7.39
CA TRP A 53 -11.74 2.32 8.60
C TRP A 53 -11.90 3.82 8.35
N ALA A 54 -11.71 4.26 7.11
CA ALA A 54 -11.78 5.66 6.72
C ALA A 54 -13.17 6.25 7.04
N PRO A 55 -13.24 7.31 7.86
CA PRO A 55 -14.47 8.04 8.12
C PRO A 55 -14.94 8.89 6.92
N PHE A 56 -14.30 8.78 5.74
CA PHE A 56 -14.56 9.56 4.53
C PHE A 56 -15.84 9.17 3.76
N GLY A 57 -16.81 8.59 4.48
CA GLY A 57 -18.16 8.29 4.00
C GLY A 57 -19.26 9.10 4.70
N ARG A 58 -18.92 10.10 5.53
CA ARG A 58 -19.90 11.04 6.05
C ARG A 58 -20.11 12.19 5.07
N ARG A 59 -21.35 12.31 4.60
CA ARG A 59 -21.97 13.64 4.56
C ARG A 59 -21.88 14.25 5.96
#